data_AF-A0A356Q1F6-F1
#
_entry.id   AF-A0A356Q1F6-F1
#
_cell.length_a   1.000
_cell.length_b   1.000
_cell.length_c   1.000
_cell.angle_alpha   90.00
_cell.angle_beta   90.00
_cell.angle_gamma   90.00
#
_symmetry.space_group_name_H-M   'P 1'
#
loop_
_entity.id
_entity.type
_entity.pdbx_description
1 polymer ?
#
loop_
_entity_poly.entity_id
_entity_poly.type
_entity_poly.pdbx_seq_one_letter_code
_entity_poly.pdbx_strand_id
1 'polypeptide(L)'
;MADNGLVIAGLGSGSGKTTLTLGMLRALTRRGTAVGAAKSGPDYIDTAFLTAACGTNAVNLDSHAMSQTMLCDLARRQAAPLLLIEG
;
A
#
# COMPACT_ATOMS: atom_id res chain seq x y z
N MET A 1 -4.56 -6.43 -12.53
CA MET A 1 -3.16 -6.01 -12.36
C MET A 1 -3.21 -4.52 -12.06
N ALA A 2 -2.35 -4.04 -11.18
CA ALA A 2 -2.28 -2.60 -10.90
C ALA A 2 -1.59 -1.89 -12.07
N ASP A 3 -2.28 -0.89 -12.62
CA ASP A 3 -1.79 -0.10 -13.76
C ASP A 3 -1.20 1.23 -13.27
N ASN A 4 -1.68 1.73 -12.13
CA ASN A 4 -1.27 2.99 -11.53
C ASN A 4 -0.89 2.80 -10.05
N GLY A 5 0.18 3.46 -9.63
CA GLY A 5 0.64 3.48 -8.24
C GLY A 5 0.77 4.90 -7.69
N LEU A 6 0.38 5.11 -6.43
CA LEU A 6 0.59 6.36 -5.70
C LEU A 6 1.30 6.06 -4.39
N VAL A 7 2.40 6.76 -4.11
CA VAL A 7 3.16 6.63 -2.85
C VAL A 7 2.83 7.81 -1.94
N ILE A 8 2.49 7.52 -0.69
CA ILE A 8 2.32 8.50 0.38
C ILE A 8 3.59 8.51 1.22
N ALA A 9 4.45 9.51 0.97
CA ALA A 9 5.71 9.70 1.67
C ALA A 9 5.66 10.92 2.62
N GLY A 10 6.68 11.08 3.45
CA GLY A 10 6.76 12.17 4.43
C GLY A 10 8.14 12.24 5.06
N LEU A 11 8.42 13.36 5.74
CA LEU A 11 9.78 13.76 6.14
C LEU A 11 10.38 12.93 7.28
N GLY A 12 9.58 12.11 7.96
CA GLY A 12 10.05 11.27 9.06
C GLY A 12 8.91 10.53 9.75
N SER A 13 9.23 9.87 10.87
CA SER A 13 8.22 9.23 11.72
C SER A 13 7.29 10.28 12.34
N GLY A 14 6.04 9.91 12.60
CA GLY A 14 5.04 10.81 13.19
C GLY A 14 4.45 11.88 12.25
N SER A 15 4.86 11.94 10.98
CA SER A 15 4.35 12.94 10.01
C SER A 15 2.92 12.69 9.51
N GLY A 16 2.22 11.69 10.05
CA GLY A 16 0.82 11.38 9.72
C GLY A 16 0.58 10.55 8.44
N LYS A 17 1.62 9.99 7.80
CA LYS A 17 1.51 9.18 6.56
C LYS A 17 0.53 8.01 6.72
N THR A 18 0.64 7.27 7.81
CA THR A 18 -0.21 6.12 8.11
C THR A 18 -1.67 6.56 8.23
N THR A 19 -1.95 7.58 9.04
CA THR A 19 -3.31 8.12 9.21
C THR A 19 -3.90 8.60 7.88
N LEU A 20 -3.11 9.33 7.07
CA LEU A 20 -3.53 9.79 5.76
C LEU A 20 -3.81 8.61 4.82
N THR A 21 -2.91 7.63 4.77
CA THR A 21 -3.03 6.45 3.90
C THR A 21 -4.24 5.61 4.25
N LEU A 22 -4.46 5.31 5.55
CA LEU A 22 -5.63 4.58 6.02
C LEU A 22 -6.93 5.33 5.70
N GLY A 23 -6.96 6.64 5.90
CA GLY A 23 -8.10 7.49 5.56
C GLY A 23 -8.41 7.47 4.05
N MET A 24 -7.39 7.58 3.21
CA MET A 24 -7.52 7.53 1.75
C MET A 24 -7.99 6.15 1.28
N LEU A 25 -7.38 5.06 1.74
CA LEU A 25 -7.81 3.70 1.45
C LEU A 25 -9.29 3.52 1.77
N ARG A 26 -9.68 3.85 3.01
CA ARG A 26 -11.06 3.67 3.45
C ARG A 26 -12.03 4.54 2.65
N ALA A 27 -11.65 5.77 2.32
CA ALA A 27 -12.49 6.66 1.51
C ALA A 27 -12.67 6.16 0.08
N LEU A 28 -11.60 5.67 -0.57
CA LEU A 28 -11.63 5.12 -1.93
C LEU A 28 -12.46 3.84 -1.97
N THR A 29 -12.23 2.90 -1.04
CA THR A 29 -13.04 1.68 -0.92
C THR A 29 -14.52 2.01 -0.73
N ARG A 30 -14.86 2.97 0.13
CA ARG A 30 -16.27 3.40 0.34
C ARG A 30 -16.91 4.04 -0.89
N ARG A 31 -16.12 4.59 -1.80
CA ARG A 31 -16.58 5.13 -3.09
C ARG A 31 -16.70 4.07 -4.18
N GLY A 32 -16.42 2.80 -3.87
CA GLY A 32 -16.42 1.71 -4.84
C GLY A 32 -15.22 1.74 -5.79
N THR A 33 -14.18 2.53 -5.48
CA THR A 33 -12.94 2.52 -6.26
C THR A 33 -12.18 1.23 -5.97
N ALA A 34 -11.83 0.50 -7.02
CA ALA A 34 -10.95 -0.67 -6.89
C ALA A 34 -9.53 -0.20 -6.56
N VAL A 35 -9.20 -0.22 -5.27
CA VAL A 35 -7.89 0.15 -4.72
C VAL A 35 -7.28 -1.03 -3.97
N GLY A 36 -5.97 -1.20 -4.11
CA GLY A 36 -5.14 -2.11 -3.33
C GLY A 36 -4.19 -1.31 -2.46
N ALA A 37 -3.59 -1.98 -1.48
CA ALA A 37 -2.67 -1.34 -0.54
C ALA A 37 -1.32 -2.05 -0.48
N ALA A 38 -0.26 -1.30 -0.26
CA ALA A 38 1.04 -1.84 0.06
C ALA A 38 1.77 -0.99 1.12
N LYS A 39 2.59 -1.65 1.93
CA LYS A 39 3.55 -0.99 2.81
C LYS A 39 4.91 -1.04 2.15
N SER A 40 5.62 0.08 2.13
CA SER A 40 7.02 0.15 1.74
C SER A 40 7.91 -0.06 2.97
N GLY A 41 8.98 -0.83 2.81
CA GLY A 41 10.01 -1.02 3.85
C GLY A 41 9.82 -2.28 4.71
N PRO A 42 10.60 -2.41 5.80
CA PRO A 42 10.68 -3.63 6.58
C PRO A 42 9.47 -3.87 7.52
N ASP A 43 8.53 -2.92 7.61
CA ASP A 43 7.42 -2.93 8.56
C ASP A 43 6.24 -3.83 8.10
N TYR A 44 6.51 -5.11 7.86
CA TYR A 44 5.52 -6.05 7.32
C TYR A 44 4.26 -6.21 8.19
N ILE A 45 4.33 -5.90 9.49
CA ILE A 45 3.19 -5.94 10.42
C ILE A 45 2.15 -4.88 10.05
N ASP A 46 2.57 -3.74 9.49
CA ASP A 46 1.68 -2.62 9.16
C ASP A 46 0.69 -2.96 8.05
N THR A 47 0.99 -4.00 7.26
CA THR A 47 0.06 -4.51 6.23
C THR A 47 -1.29 -4.92 6.81
N ALA A 48 -1.37 -5.28 8.09
CA ALA A 48 -2.64 -5.58 8.75
C ALA A 48 -3.56 -4.33 8.85
N PHE A 49 -3.00 -3.16 9.19
CA PHE A 49 -3.78 -1.91 9.26
C PHE A 49 -4.26 -1.49 7.87
N LEU A 50 -3.37 -1.59 6.87
CA LEU A 50 -3.71 -1.30 5.48
C LEU A 50 -4.80 -2.24 4.97
N THR A 51 -4.71 -3.54 5.29
CA THR A 51 -5.72 -4.54 4.93
C THR A 51 -7.08 -4.20 5.54
N ALA A 52 -7.11 -3.82 6.82
CA ALA A 52 -8.33 -3.43 7.52
C ALA A 52 -8.98 -2.17 6.89
N ALA A 53 -8.19 -1.19 6.47
CA ALA A 53 -8.70 0.01 5.81
C ALA A 53 -9.18 -0.23 4.38
N CYS A 54 -8.41 -1.02 3.61
CA CYS A 54 -8.64 -1.31 2.19
C CYS A 54 -9.78 -2.32 1.97
N GLY A 55 -9.95 -3.28 2.89
CA GLY A 55 -10.88 -4.41 2.74
C GLY A 55 -10.34 -5.54 1.86
N THR A 56 -9.12 -5.41 1.36
CA THR A 56 -8.39 -6.39 0.56
C THR A 56 -6.99 -6.56 1.14
N ASN A 57 -6.36 -7.72 0.92
CA ASN A 57 -5.04 -8.01 1.48
C ASN A 57 -3.99 -7.02 0.96
N ALA A 58 -3.39 -6.28 1.88
CA ALA A 58 -2.22 -5.45 1.59
C ALA A 58 -0.95 -6.30 1.52
N VAL A 59 0.05 -5.85 0.76
CA VAL A 59 1.36 -6.53 0.66
C VAL A 59 2.48 -5.67 1.22
N ASN A 60 3.57 -6.32 1.59
CA ASN A 60 4.82 -5.64 1.91
C ASN A 60 5.70 -5.52 0.66
N LEU A 61 6.31 -4.36 0.45
CA LEU A 61 7.27 -4.06 -0.60
C LEU A 61 8.57 -3.60 0.06
N ASP A 62 9.42 -4.56 0.44
CA ASP A 62 10.65 -4.28 1.16
C ASP A 62 11.88 -4.41 0.25
N SER A 63 12.47 -3.29 -0.15
CA SER A 63 13.69 -3.29 -0.95
C SER A 63 14.96 -3.73 -0.20
N HIS A 64 14.89 -3.91 1.12
CA HIS A 64 16.01 -4.46 1.89
C HIS A 64 16.02 -5.99 1.86
N ALA A 65 14.85 -6.62 1.85
CA ALA A 65 14.70 -8.07 1.90
C ALA A 65 14.29 -8.71 0.57
N MET A 66 13.79 -7.94 -0.40
CA MET A 66 13.26 -8.44 -1.67
C MET A 66 14.11 -7.98 -2.86
N SER A 67 14.24 -8.86 -3.86
CA SER A 67 14.82 -8.46 -5.15
C SER A 67 13.90 -7.51 -5.90
N GLN A 68 14.46 -6.71 -6.81
CA GLN A 68 13.68 -5.81 -7.66
C GLN A 68 12.60 -6.56 -8.45
N THR A 69 12.91 -7.75 -8.96
CA THR A 69 11.94 -8.60 -9.67
C THR A 69 10.77 -8.99 -8.76
N MET A 70 11.04 -9.39 -7.51
CA MET A 70 10.00 -9.75 -6.55
C MET A 70 9.11 -8.55 -6.20
N LEU A 71 9.69 -7.37 -5.99
CA LEU A 71 8.94 -6.14 -5.73
C LEU A 71 7.99 -5.81 -6.89
N CYS A 72 8.52 -5.82 -8.12
CA CYS A 72 7.72 -5.55 -9.31
C CYS A 72 6.59 -6.58 -9.50
N ASP A 73 6.88 -7.86 -9.26
CA ASP A 73 5.87 -8.92 -9.37
C ASP A 73 4.77 -8.78 -8.33
N LEU A 74 5.12 -8.52 -7.06
CA LEU A 74 4.14 -8.31 -5.99
C LEU A 74 3.25 -7.10 -6.26
N ALA A 75 3.83 -5.98 -6.71
CA ALA A 75 3.08 -4.79 -7.06
C ALA A 75 2.12 -5.04 -8.24
N ARG A 76 2.57 -5.70 -9.30
CA ARG A 76 1.75 -5.97 -10.50
C ARG A 76 0.63 -6.97 -10.27
N ARG A 77 0.86 -7.97 -9.40
CA ARG A 77 -0.12 -9.02 -9.08
C ARG A 77 -1.33 -8.50 -8.30
N GLN A 78 -1.29 -7.26 -7.81
CA GLN A 78 -2.44 -6.65 -7.18
C GLN A 78 -3.64 -6.61 -8.13
N ALA A 79 -4.79 -7.06 -7.63
CA ALA A 79 -6.00 -7.19 -8.44
C ALA A 79 -6.57 -5.81 -8.82
N ALA A 80 -6.46 -4.85 -7.91
CA ALA A 80 -6.94 -3.50 -8.09
C ALA A 80 -6.08 -2.69 -9.09
N PRO A 81 -6.69 -1.87 -9.96
CA PRO A 81 -5.98 -1.02 -10.93
C PRO A 81 -5.19 0.11 -10.27
N LEU A 82 -5.57 0.56 -9.07
CA LEU A 82 -4.87 1.55 -8.28
C LEU A 82 -4.21 0.89 -7.06
N LEU A 83 -2.90 1.08 -6.90
CA LEU A 83 -2.16 0.67 -5.71
C LEU A 83 -1.74 1.91 -4.90
N LEU A 84 -2.22 2.01 -3.66
CA LEU A 84 -1.77 3.05 -2.72
C LEU A 84 -0.68 2.47 -1.80
N ILE A 85 0.48 3.12 -1.77
CA ILE A 85 1.67 2.63 -1.09
C ILE A 85 1.99 3.57 0.08
N GLU A 86 1.98 3.05 1.30
CA GLU A 86 2.47 3.77 2.48
C GLU A 86 4.00 3.74 2.49
N GLY A 87 4.64 4.91 2.44
CA GLY A 87 6.09 5.08 2.60
C GLY A 87 6.51 5.64 3.95
#